data_AF-A0A0T1T3P9-F1
#
_entry.id   AF-A0A0T1T3P9-F1
#
_cell.length_a   1.000
_cell.length_b   1.000
_cell.length_c   1.000
_cell.angle_alpha   90.00
_cell.angle_beta   90.00
_cell.angle_gamma   90.00
#
_symmetry.space_group_name_H-M   'P 1'
#
loop_
_entity.id
_entity.type
_entity.pdbx_description
1 polymer ?
#
loop_
_entity_poly.entity_id
_entity_poly.type
_entity_poly.pdbx_seq_one_letter_code
_entity_poly.pdbx_strand_id
1 'polypeptide(L)'
;MIERLDTADVDHELASVTTRLELAALLRVVHLRADHPSLRELEIRTRDAPVRLSRSTTSDMLAGRRFPRKAVLLVFLGQCGISGTAPWERAWERVATTEGPPANTDVQAVRQQCAGLLEAARRQADEIVADARRQAEAIVAAARENRSSYESAPPAEATKDPVSVRRSIAEIRRQNPLVYATPAALGKTFGKSREYHRQGCRRTENVKLTAVTLSEARVKGLRRCPECRPDGAPAQHAEHGGVEPERS
;
A
#
# COMPACT_ATOMS: atom_id res chain seq x y z
N MET A 1 43.94 -10.90 -9.10
CA MET A 1 44.86 -11.50 -8.11
C MET A 1 44.54 -10.79 -6.81
N ILE A 2 43.70 -11.39 -5.95
CA ILE A 2 43.28 -10.76 -4.70
C ILE A 2 44.45 -10.96 -3.73
N GLU A 3 45.15 -9.87 -3.39
CA GLU A 3 46.17 -9.91 -2.35
C GLU A 3 45.54 -10.48 -1.08
N ARG A 4 46.18 -11.50 -0.49
CA ARG A 4 45.77 -12.06 0.80
C ARG A 4 45.82 -10.92 1.81
N LEU A 5 44.65 -10.39 2.14
CA LEU A 5 44.48 -9.38 3.18
C LEU A 5 45.15 -9.89 4.45
N ASP A 6 45.99 -9.04 5.05
CA ASP A 6 46.71 -9.35 6.28
C ASP A 6 45.69 -9.56 7.41
N THR A 7 45.44 -10.83 7.73
CA THR A 7 44.39 -11.25 8.68
C THR A 7 44.79 -11.00 10.13
N ALA A 8 46.09 -10.78 10.41
CA ALA A 8 46.61 -10.74 11.77
C ALA A 8 46.05 -9.58 12.61
N ASP A 9 45.86 -8.40 12.00
CA ASP A 9 45.33 -7.22 12.68
C ASP A 9 43.84 -7.41 13.05
N VAL A 10 43.06 -7.93 12.10
CA VAL A 10 41.63 -8.23 12.30
C VAL A 10 41.44 -9.33 13.34
N ASP A 11 42.35 -10.31 13.40
CA ASP A 11 42.30 -11.39 14.38
C ASP A 11 42.48 -10.87 15.81
N HIS A 12 43.32 -9.85 16.01
CA HIS A 12 43.48 -9.20 17.31
C HIS A 12 42.23 -8.40 17.71
N GLU A 13 41.67 -7.61 16.79
CA GLU A 13 40.41 -6.88 17.02
C GLU A 13 39.24 -7.83 17.29
N LEU A 14 39.17 -8.97 16.58
CA LEU A 14 38.15 -9.99 16.79
C LEU A 14 38.15 -10.52 18.21
N ALA A 15 39.30 -10.61 18.86
CA ALA A 15 39.42 -11.15 20.22
C ALA A 15 38.69 -10.27 21.27
N SER A 16 38.61 -8.96 21.07
CA SER A 16 37.97 -8.02 22.01
C SER A 16 36.46 -7.82 21.77
N VAL A 17 35.92 -8.31 20.66
CA VAL A 17 34.49 -8.20 20.34
C VAL A 17 33.63 -8.93 21.38
N THR A 18 32.74 -8.18 22.01
CA THR A 18 31.81 -8.66 23.05
C THR A 18 30.35 -8.30 22.74
N THR A 19 30.11 -7.33 21.86
CA THR A 19 28.76 -6.88 21.47
C THR A 19 28.47 -7.10 19.99
N ARG A 20 27.18 -7.13 19.64
CA ARG A 20 26.71 -7.22 18.25
C ARG A 20 27.09 -6.01 17.41
N LEU A 21 27.11 -4.82 18.00
CA LEU A 21 27.46 -3.60 17.28
C LEU A 21 28.94 -3.59 16.88
N GLU A 22 29.82 -4.07 17.75
CA GLU A 22 31.24 -4.28 17.46
C GLU A 22 31.43 -5.31 16.34
N LEU A 23 30.76 -6.47 16.44
CA LEU A 23 30.80 -7.49 15.38
C LEU A 23 30.33 -6.92 14.03
N ALA A 24 29.24 -6.16 14.03
CA ALA A 24 28.73 -5.52 12.81
C ALA A 24 29.72 -4.49 12.25
N ALA A 25 30.46 -3.76 13.10
CA ALA A 25 31.50 -2.84 12.67
C ALA A 25 32.62 -3.56 11.91
N LEU A 26 33.13 -4.67 12.46
CA LEU A 26 34.15 -5.48 11.78
C LEU A 26 33.63 -6.10 10.48
N LEU A 27 32.37 -6.53 10.43
CA LEU A 27 31.77 -7.02 9.18
C LEU A 27 31.67 -5.94 8.10
N ARG A 28 31.42 -4.68 8.46
CA ARG A 28 31.49 -3.57 7.51
C ARG A 28 32.90 -3.33 7.00
N VAL A 29 33.92 -3.46 7.86
CA VAL A 29 35.33 -3.39 7.44
C VAL A 29 35.66 -4.50 6.44
N VAL A 30 35.25 -5.75 6.72
CA VAL A 30 35.39 -6.87 5.77
C VAL A 30 34.68 -6.59 4.46
N HIS A 31 33.45 -6.06 4.53
CA HIS A 31 32.67 -5.72 3.34
C HIS A 31 33.38 -4.67 2.47
N LEU A 32 33.91 -3.62 3.09
CA LEU A 32 34.68 -2.57 2.43
C LEU A 32 35.96 -3.11 1.79
N ARG A 33 36.70 -3.97 2.50
CA ARG A 33 37.94 -4.59 1.99
C ARG A 33 37.70 -5.57 0.84
N ALA A 34 36.47 -6.10 0.71
CA ALA A 34 36.07 -6.96 -0.40
C ALA A 34 35.54 -6.18 -1.62
N ASP A 35 35.90 -4.90 -1.76
CA ASP A 35 35.38 -3.97 -2.77
C ASP A 35 33.86 -3.69 -2.68
N HIS A 36 33.29 -3.85 -1.49
CA HIS A 36 31.91 -3.48 -1.18
C HIS A 36 30.87 -4.08 -2.16
N PRO A 37 30.85 -5.42 -2.34
CA PRO A 37 30.00 -6.07 -3.32
C PRO A 37 28.54 -5.73 -3.05
N SER A 38 27.78 -5.38 -4.10
CA SER A 38 26.41 -4.94 -3.87
C SER A 38 25.58 -6.03 -3.19
N LEU A 39 24.63 -5.65 -2.33
CA LEU A 39 23.79 -6.64 -1.63
C LEU A 39 23.01 -7.53 -2.62
N ARG A 40 22.69 -7.00 -3.81
CA ARG A 40 22.07 -7.75 -4.92
C ARG A 40 23.02 -8.81 -5.48
N GLU A 41 24.30 -8.48 -5.67
CA GLU A 41 25.29 -9.46 -6.10
C GLU A 41 25.49 -10.57 -5.09
N LEU A 42 25.62 -10.24 -3.80
CA LEU A 42 25.73 -11.25 -2.74
C LEU A 42 24.54 -12.20 -2.73
N GLU A 43 23.32 -11.67 -2.91
CA GLU A 43 22.10 -12.48 -3.00
C GLU A 43 22.11 -13.40 -4.23
N ILE A 44 22.61 -12.93 -5.38
CA ILE A 44 22.71 -13.73 -6.60
C ILE A 44 23.77 -14.82 -6.44
N ARG A 45 24.97 -14.48 -5.95
CA ARG A 45 26.09 -15.42 -5.78
C ARG A 45 25.79 -16.53 -4.77
N THR A 46 24.90 -16.27 -3.82
CA THR A 46 24.51 -17.23 -2.77
C THR A 46 23.19 -17.95 -3.05
N ARG A 47 22.66 -17.87 -4.28
CA ARG A 47 21.42 -18.54 -4.66
C ARG A 47 21.49 -20.07 -4.44
N ASP A 48 22.63 -20.67 -4.78
CA ASP A 48 22.85 -22.12 -4.70
C ASP A 48 23.69 -22.53 -3.47
N ALA A 49 23.99 -21.58 -2.58
CA ALA A 49 24.68 -21.87 -1.33
C ALA A 49 23.71 -22.54 -0.33
N PRO A 50 24.23 -23.32 0.65
CA PRO A 50 23.39 -23.95 1.69
C PRO A 50 22.51 -22.96 2.47
N VAL A 51 22.97 -21.71 2.59
CA VAL A 51 22.21 -20.61 3.16
C VAL A 51 22.28 -19.41 2.22
N ARG A 52 21.12 -19.01 1.71
CA ARG A 52 20.99 -17.82 0.84
C ARG A 52 21.08 -16.54 1.66
N LEU A 53 21.88 -15.57 1.19
CA LEU A 53 21.95 -14.24 1.77
C LEU A 53 20.92 -13.31 1.12
N SER A 54 19.76 -13.13 1.75
CA SER A 54 18.80 -12.11 1.27
C SER A 54 19.33 -10.69 1.52
N ARG A 55 19.00 -9.75 0.63
CA ARG A 55 19.40 -8.33 0.75
C ARG A 55 19.04 -7.72 2.11
N SER A 56 17.83 -7.97 2.61
CA SER A 56 17.37 -7.46 3.90
C SER A 56 18.18 -8.03 5.05
N THR A 57 18.43 -9.35 5.06
CA THR A 57 19.21 -10.01 6.12
C THR A 57 20.64 -9.47 6.16
N THR A 58 21.29 -9.35 5.00
CA THR A 58 22.66 -8.80 4.93
C THR A 58 22.69 -7.33 5.35
N SER A 59 21.70 -6.52 4.93
CA SER A 59 21.59 -5.11 5.36
C SER A 59 21.41 -4.98 6.86
N ASP A 60 20.50 -5.75 7.46
CA ASP A 60 20.24 -5.70 8.91
C ASP A 60 21.42 -6.21 9.74
N MET A 61 22.12 -7.23 9.26
CA MET A 61 23.35 -7.74 9.86
C MET A 61 24.45 -6.68 9.84
N LEU A 62 24.73 -6.08 8.67
CA LEU A 62 25.78 -5.06 8.52
C LEU A 62 25.45 -3.77 9.29
N ALA A 63 24.17 -3.46 9.47
CA ALA A 63 23.71 -2.35 10.30
C ALA A 63 23.70 -2.66 11.81
N GLY A 64 23.96 -3.90 12.22
CA GLY A 64 23.86 -4.32 13.63
C GLY A 64 22.44 -4.27 14.19
N ARG A 65 21.41 -4.19 13.33
CA ARG A 65 20.00 -4.26 13.73
C ARG A 65 19.58 -5.67 14.10
N ARG A 66 20.18 -6.66 13.44
CA ARG A 66 19.91 -8.08 13.67
C ARG A 66 21.19 -8.85 13.93
N PHE A 67 21.17 -9.70 14.96
CA PHE A 67 22.27 -10.62 15.21
C PHE A 67 22.23 -11.75 14.17
N PRO A 68 23.29 -11.95 13.35
CA PRO A 68 23.27 -12.96 12.30
C PRO A 68 23.26 -14.36 12.89
N ARG A 69 22.65 -15.32 12.18
CA ARG A 69 22.88 -16.75 12.47
C ARG A 69 24.31 -17.11 12.09
N LYS A 70 24.94 -18.05 12.81
CA LYS A 70 26.31 -18.51 12.54
C LYS A 70 26.52 -18.90 11.06
N ALA A 71 25.60 -19.66 10.48
CA ALA A 71 25.69 -20.06 9.06
C ALA A 71 25.61 -18.88 8.07
N VAL A 72 24.79 -17.84 8.37
CA VAL A 72 24.69 -16.62 7.54
C VAL A 72 26.01 -15.85 7.57
N LEU A 73 26.60 -15.70 8.76
CA LEU A 73 27.91 -15.07 8.96
C LEU A 73 28.98 -15.77 8.11
N LEU A 74 29.06 -17.10 8.20
CA LEU A 74 30.07 -17.89 7.49
C LEU A 74 29.94 -17.79 5.96
N VAL A 75 28.72 -17.86 5.43
CA VAL A 75 28.49 -17.68 3.98
C VAL A 75 28.90 -16.27 3.56
N PHE A 76 28.54 -15.24 4.33
CA PHE A 76 28.95 -13.85 4.04
C PHE A 76 30.47 -13.70 4.00
N LEU A 77 31.17 -14.21 5.01
CA LEU A 77 32.64 -14.17 5.08
C LEU A 77 33.28 -14.87 3.87
N GLY A 78 32.75 -16.03 3.47
CA GLY A 78 33.21 -16.75 2.29
C GLY A 78 33.00 -15.96 0.99
N GLN A 79 31.88 -15.26 0.84
CA GLN A 79 31.64 -14.39 -0.32
C GLN A 79 32.52 -13.14 -0.36
N CYS A 80 33.00 -12.68 0.81
CA CYS A 80 33.98 -11.62 0.94
C CYS A 80 35.44 -12.12 0.83
N GLY A 81 35.65 -13.41 0.52
CA GLY A 81 36.98 -13.99 0.31
C GLY A 81 37.74 -14.38 1.58
N ILE A 82 37.09 -14.39 2.75
CA ILE A 82 37.72 -14.80 4.01
C ILE A 82 37.73 -16.33 4.11
N SER A 83 38.92 -16.91 4.14
CA SER A 83 39.14 -18.37 4.18
C SER A 83 39.38 -18.92 5.61
N GLY A 84 39.79 -18.07 6.56
CA GLY A 84 40.00 -18.43 7.96
C GLY A 84 38.86 -17.97 8.86
N THR A 85 37.79 -18.76 9.00
CA THR A 85 36.59 -18.34 9.76
C THR A 85 36.64 -18.64 11.25
N ALA A 86 37.59 -19.43 11.74
CA ALA A 86 37.63 -19.84 13.14
C ALA A 86 37.68 -18.67 14.16
N PRO A 87 38.45 -17.58 13.95
CA PRO A 87 38.39 -16.39 14.81
C PRO A 87 37.02 -15.72 14.84
N TRP A 88 36.37 -15.62 13.67
CA TRP A 88 35.03 -15.08 13.51
C TRP A 88 33.97 -15.90 14.23
N GLU A 89 34.07 -17.23 14.17
CA GLU A 89 33.17 -18.13 14.88
C GLU A 89 33.26 -17.95 16.40
N ARG A 90 34.48 -17.85 16.94
CA ARG A 90 34.69 -17.61 18.38
C ARG A 90 34.15 -16.25 18.81
N ALA A 91 34.35 -15.21 18.00
CA ALA A 91 33.77 -13.89 18.26
C ALA A 91 32.24 -13.93 18.26
N TRP A 92 31.65 -14.62 17.27
CA TRP A 92 30.21 -14.82 17.21
C TRP A 92 29.67 -15.56 18.44
N GLU A 93 30.35 -16.63 18.88
CA GLU A 93 29.95 -17.41 20.07
C GLU A 93 30.00 -16.59 21.36
N ARG A 94 31.01 -15.73 21.52
CA ARG A 94 31.08 -14.80 22.67
C ARG A 94 29.89 -13.85 22.68
N VAL A 95 29.63 -13.16 21.57
CA VAL A 95 28.50 -12.22 21.46
C VAL A 95 27.17 -12.95 21.69
N ALA A 96 27.00 -14.14 21.11
CA ALA A 96 25.79 -14.95 21.28
C ALA A 96 25.55 -15.37 22.74
N THR A 97 26.62 -15.60 23.50
CA THR A 97 26.54 -15.94 24.92
C THR A 97 26.20 -14.72 25.78
N THR A 98 26.79 -13.56 25.47
CA THR A 98 26.58 -12.30 26.22
C THR A 98 25.20 -11.70 25.97
N GLU A 99 24.75 -11.63 24.71
CA GLU A 99 23.45 -11.03 24.36
C GLU A 99 22.29 -12.02 24.45
N GLY A 100 22.61 -13.31 24.62
CA GLY A 100 21.66 -14.41 24.48
C GLY A 100 21.19 -14.60 23.03
N PRO A 101 20.47 -15.69 22.72
CA PRO A 101 19.75 -15.77 21.46
C PRO A 101 18.88 -14.51 21.34
N PRO A 102 18.84 -13.82 20.18
CA PRO A 102 18.02 -12.63 20.01
C PRO A 102 16.62 -13.03 20.40
N ALA A 103 16.20 -12.56 21.58
CA ALA A 103 14.96 -13.00 22.14
C ALA A 103 13.93 -12.58 21.10
N ASN A 104 13.21 -13.56 20.55
CA ASN A 104 12.20 -13.35 19.50
C ASN A 104 11.13 -12.34 19.97
N THR A 105 11.22 -11.90 21.22
CA THR A 105 10.59 -10.78 21.89
C THR A 105 10.38 -9.55 21.01
N ASP A 106 11.33 -9.09 20.18
CA ASP A 106 11.04 -7.92 19.33
C ASP A 106 10.03 -8.23 18.23
N VAL A 107 10.17 -9.37 17.55
CA VAL A 107 9.22 -9.79 16.51
C VAL A 107 7.88 -10.19 17.13
N GLN A 108 7.90 -10.83 18.30
CA GLN A 108 6.71 -11.19 19.06
C GLN A 108 6.01 -9.96 19.62
N ALA A 109 6.74 -8.97 20.15
CA ALA A 109 6.18 -7.71 20.64
C ALA A 109 5.59 -6.91 19.49
N VAL A 110 6.28 -6.81 18.35
CA VAL A 110 5.73 -6.18 17.14
C VAL A 110 4.49 -6.93 16.66
N ARG A 111 4.50 -8.26 16.65
CA ARG A 111 3.30 -9.05 16.29
C ARG A 111 2.14 -8.83 17.26
N GLN A 112 2.40 -8.81 18.56
CA GLN A 112 1.41 -8.53 19.59
C GLN A 112 0.86 -7.10 19.47
N GLN A 113 1.72 -6.13 19.20
CA GLN A 113 1.33 -4.75 18.94
C GLN A 113 0.46 -4.65 17.68
N CYS A 114 0.86 -5.27 16.57
CA CYS A 114 0.06 -5.32 15.35
C CYS A 114 -1.29 -6.01 15.57
N ALA A 115 -1.33 -7.12 16.32
CA ALA A 115 -2.58 -7.78 16.68
C ALA A 115 -3.51 -6.86 17.48
N GLY A 116 -2.97 -6.15 18.48
CA GLY A 116 -3.72 -5.16 19.26
C GLY A 116 -4.26 -3.99 18.41
N LEU A 117 -3.48 -3.50 17.45
CA LEU A 117 -3.92 -2.46 16.51
C LEU A 117 -5.04 -2.96 15.59
N LEU A 118 -4.96 -4.19 15.10
CA LEU A 118 -6.00 -4.80 14.26
C LEU A 118 -7.30 -5.00 15.04
N GLU A 119 -7.22 -5.46 16.29
CA GLU A 119 -8.39 -5.59 17.16
C GLU A 119 -9.03 -4.23 17.47
N ALA A 120 -8.21 -3.20 17.74
CA ALA A 120 -8.70 -1.84 17.94
C ALA A 120 -9.39 -1.28 16.69
N ALA A 121 -8.79 -1.46 15.51
CA ALA A 121 -9.37 -1.04 14.24
C ALA A 121 -10.70 -1.76 13.95
N ARG A 122 -10.79 -3.06 14.29
CA ARG A 122 -12.03 -3.83 14.16
C ARG A 122 -13.14 -3.30 15.06
N ARG A 123 -12.84 -3.01 16.34
CA ARG A 123 -13.82 -2.40 17.26
C ARG A 123 -14.31 -1.05 16.74
N GLN A 124 -13.40 -0.21 16.26
CA GLN A 124 -13.75 1.08 15.68
C GLN A 124 -14.65 0.94 14.44
N ALA A 125 -14.38 -0.06 13.58
CA ALA A 125 -15.24 -0.33 12.43
C ALA A 125 -16.65 -0.78 12.86
N ASP A 126 -16.76 -1.65 13.87
CA ASP A 126 -18.04 -2.12 14.40
C ASP A 126 -18.85 -0.97 15.01
N GLU A 127 -18.21 -0.04 15.72
CA GLU A 127 -18.82 1.20 16.22
C GLU A 127 -19.36 2.07 15.08
N ILE A 128 -18.55 2.33 14.05
CA ILE A 128 -18.97 3.11 12.88
C ILE A 128 -20.20 2.49 12.20
N VAL A 129 -20.23 1.15 12.06
CA VAL A 129 -21.36 0.44 11.47
C VAL A 129 -22.60 0.54 12.36
N ALA A 130 -22.46 0.41 13.68
CA ALA A 130 -23.56 0.55 14.62
C ALA A 130 -24.14 1.98 14.58
N ASP A 131 -23.29 2.99 14.50
CA ASP A 131 -23.68 4.40 14.41
C ASP A 131 -24.43 4.69 13.11
N ALA A 132 -23.89 4.23 11.97
CA ALA A 132 -24.53 4.38 10.68
C ALA A 132 -25.92 3.72 10.65
N ARG A 133 -26.06 2.56 11.31
CA ARG A 133 -27.36 1.89 11.45
C ARG A 133 -28.36 2.71 12.26
N ARG A 134 -27.94 3.27 13.40
CA ARG A 134 -28.82 4.14 14.22
C ARG A 134 -29.26 5.38 13.45
N GLN A 135 -28.35 5.99 12.68
CA GLN A 135 -28.68 7.13 11.83
C GLN A 135 -29.69 6.74 10.74
N ALA A 136 -29.51 5.59 10.08
CA ALA A 136 -30.44 5.10 9.07
C ALA A 136 -31.85 4.85 9.66
N GLU A 137 -31.93 4.22 10.84
CA GLU A 137 -33.19 3.98 11.55
C GLU A 137 -33.88 5.30 11.94
N ALA A 138 -33.12 6.30 12.42
CA ALA A 138 -33.65 7.63 12.73
C ALA A 138 -34.19 8.36 11.48
N ILE A 139 -33.48 8.29 10.36
CA ILE A 139 -33.94 8.86 9.08
C ILE A 139 -35.25 8.20 8.64
N VAL A 140 -35.35 6.87 8.75
CA VAL A 140 -36.58 6.13 8.40
C VAL A 140 -37.74 6.50 9.33
N ALA A 141 -37.50 6.65 10.64
CA ALA A 141 -38.50 7.08 11.60
C ALA A 141 -39.01 8.49 11.29
N ALA A 142 -38.10 9.46 11.08
CA ALA A 142 -38.45 10.83 10.71
C ALA A 142 -39.24 10.89 9.38
N ALA A 143 -38.88 10.06 8.40
CA ALA A 143 -39.62 9.97 7.14
C ALA A 143 -41.06 9.44 7.34
N ARG A 144 -41.27 8.51 8.28
CA ARG A 144 -42.62 7.99 8.61
C ARG A 144 -43.48 9.04 9.31
N GLU A 145 -42.93 9.78 10.27
CA GLU A 145 -43.62 10.87 10.96
C GLU A 145 -44.04 11.97 9.97
N ASN A 146 -43.12 12.39 9.11
CA ASN A 146 -43.41 13.35 8.05
C ASN A 146 -44.53 12.85 7.12
N ARG A 147 -44.48 11.58 6.68
CA ARG A 147 -45.53 10.98 5.86
C ARG A 147 -46.90 11.02 6.54
N SER A 148 -46.98 10.68 7.83
CA SER A 148 -48.22 10.72 8.61
C SER A 148 -48.80 12.13 8.70
N SER A 149 -47.93 13.15 8.81
CA SER A 149 -48.35 14.56 8.82
C SER A 149 -48.99 14.97 7.48
N TYR A 150 -48.43 14.53 6.35
CA TYR A 150 -49.01 14.78 5.03
C TYR A 150 -50.32 14.02 4.78
N GLU A 151 -50.46 12.81 5.30
CA GLU A 151 -51.65 11.98 5.10
C GLU A 151 -52.84 12.43 5.97
N SER A 152 -52.58 13.14 7.07
CA SER A 152 -53.59 13.72 7.96
C SER A 152 -54.05 15.13 7.53
N ALA A 153 -53.32 15.78 6.62
CA ALA A 153 -53.78 17.03 6.04
C ALA A 153 -55.03 16.73 5.19
N PRO A 154 -56.16 17.44 5.40
CA PRO A 154 -57.29 17.32 4.48
C PRO A 154 -56.79 17.59 3.06
N PRO A 155 -57.35 16.94 2.02
CA PRO A 155 -56.96 17.18 0.64
C PRO A 155 -57.26 18.65 0.31
N ALA A 156 -56.31 19.54 0.62
CA ALA A 156 -56.29 20.90 0.14
C ALA A 156 -56.35 20.74 -1.36
N GLU A 157 -57.39 21.31 -1.98
CA GLU A 157 -57.60 21.30 -3.42
C GLU A 157 -56.25 21.53 -4.08
N ALA A 158 -55.69 20.45 -4.63
CA ALA A 158 -54.40 20.47 -5.26
C ALA A 158 -54.58 21.32 -6.51
N THR A 159 -54.40 22.62 -6.33
CA THR A 159 -54.13 23.58 -7.39
C THR A 159 -52.81 23.12 -7.98
N LYS A 160 -52.92 22.15 -8.88
CA LYS A 160 -51.87 21.71 -9.80
C LYS A 160 -51.56 22.93 -10.65
N ASP A 161 -50.77 23.85 -10.13
CA ASP A 161 -50.10 24.84 -10.96
C ASP A 161 -48.92 24.11 -11.61
N PRO A 162 -49.03 23.68 -12.88
CA PRO A 162 -47.95 22.98 -13.57
C PRO A 162 -46.67 23.82 -13.66
N VAL A 163 -46.75 25.13 -13.43
CA VAL A 163 -45.60 26.04 -13.42
C VAL A 163 -44.69 25.78 -12.21
N SER A 164 -45.26 25.45 -11.03
CA SER A 164 -44.48 25.20 -9.81
C SER A 164 -43.64 23.92 -9.90
N VAL A 165 -44.22 22.84 -10.44
CA VAL A 165 -43.51 21.57 -10.67
C VAL A 165 -42.39 21.73 -11.72
N ARG A 166 -42.64 22.52 -12.79
CA ARG A 166 -41.63 22.82 -13.80
C ARG A 166 -40.48 23.65 -13.23
N ARG A 167 -40.75 24.55 -12.28
CA ARG A 167 -39.72 25.36 -11.59
C ARG A 167 -38.83 24.50 -10.70
N SER A 168 -39.38 23.56 -9.93
CA SER A 168 -38.59 22.61 -9.12
C SER A 168 -37.74 21.67 -9.97
N ILE A 169 -38.26 21.15 -11.09
CA ILE A 169 -37.47 20.31 -12.01
C ILE A 169 -36.34 21.12 -12.67
N ALA A 170 -36.62 22.37 -13.06
CA ALA A 170 -35.59 23.26 -13.62
C ALA A 170 -34.50 23.60 -12.60
N GLU A 171 -34.85 23.82 -11.34
CA GLU A 171 -33.90 24.09 -10.24
C GLU A 171 -33.02 22.86 -9.95
N ILE A 172 -33.60 21.65 -9.89
CA ILE A 172 -32.86 20.40 -9.73
C ILE A 172 -31.91 20.16 -10.91
N ARG A 173 -32.34 20.44 -12.15
CA ARG A 173 -31.49 20.38 -13.34
C ARG A 173 -30.39 21.45 -13.34
N ARG A 174 -30.64 22.63 -12.75
CA ARG A 174 -29.64 23.69 -12.59
C ARG A 174 -28.55 23.28 -11.59
N GLN A 175 -28.92 22.53 -10.55
CA GLN A 175 -27.98 21.97 -9.56
C GLN A 175 -27.23 20.72 -10.03
N ASN A 176 -27.70 20.05 -11.09
CA ASN A 176 -27.07 18.85 -11.67
C ASN A 176 -26.76 19.07 -13.16
N PRO A 177 -25.57 19.59 -13.51
CA PRO A 177 -25.24 19.85 -14.90
C PRO A 177 -25.24 18.56 -15.72
N LEU A 178 -25.95 18.57 -16.85
CA LEU A 178 -25.95 17.48 -17.81
C LEU A 178 -24.52 17.22 -18.31
N VAL A 179 -24.15 15.94 -18.42
CA VAL A 179 -22.89 15.50 -19.04
C VAL A 179 -23.21 14.61 -20.24
N TYR A 180 -22.26 14.38 -21.13
CA TYR A 180 -22.49 13.58 -22.33
C TYR A 180 -21.63 12.33 -22.27
N ALA A 181 -22.26 11.15 -22.35
CA ALA A 181 -21.55 9.87 -22.42
C ALA A 181 -21.45 9.41 -23.87
N THR A 182 -20.39 8.68 -24.19
CA THR A 182 -20.30 8.00 -25.48
C THR A 182 -21.29 6.82 -25.53
N PRO A 183 -21.94 6.51 -26.67
CA PRO A 183 -22.86 5.38 -26.80
C PRO A 183 -22.18 4.04 -26.50
N ALA A 184 -20.88 3.93 -26.78
CA ALA A 184 -20.06 2.79 -26.38
C ALA A 184 -20.07 2.56 -24.85
N ALA A 185 -20.17 3.64 -24.06
CA ALA A 185 -20.28 3.60 -22.60
C ALA A 185 -21.66 3.19 -22.07
N LEU A 186 -22.73 3.36 -22.86
CA LEU A 186 -24.11 3.05 -22.44
C LEU A 186 -24.56 1.63 -22.79
N GLY A 187 -23.63 0.82 -23.30
CA GLY A 187 -23.84 -0.59 -23.62
C GLY A 187 -24.37 -0.78 -25.03
N LYS A 188 -23.45 -1.06 -25.97
CA LYS A 188 -23.59 -2.13 -26.99
C LYS A 188 -22.40 -2.32 -27.94
N THR A 189 -21.29 -1.56 -27.89
CA THR A 189 -20.14 -1.85 -28.78
C THR A 189 -18.76 -1.53 -28.19
N PHE A 190 -17.77 -2.29 -28.71
CA PHE A 190 -16.37 -2.42 -28.32
C PHE A 190 -15.58 -1.10 -28.24
N GLY A 191 -14.93 -0.91 -27.10
CA GLY A 191 -13.87 0.07 -26.84
C GLY A 191 -13.46 -0.07 -25.38
N LYS A 192 -12.15 -0.16 -25.08
CA LYS A 192 -11.64 -0.46 -23.73
C LYS A 192 -11.87 0.66 -22.70
N SER A 193 -12.40 1.82 -23.11
CA SER A 193 -12.53 3.00 -22.26
C SER A 193 -13.98 3.47 -22.17
N ARG A 194 -14.62 3.27 -21.01
CA ARG A 194 -15.93 3.82 -20.67
C ARG A 194 -15.75 5.23 -20.11
N GLU A 195 -15.88 6.25 -20.96
CA GLU A 195 -15.67 7.65 -20.56
C GLU A 195 -16.94 8.51 -20.69
N TYR A 196 -17.12 9.49 -19.80
CA TYR A 196 -18.08 10.59 -19.94
C TYR A 196 -17.36 11.93 -20.15
N HIS A 197 -17.97 12.80 -20.96
CA HIS A 197 -17.40 14.01 -21.51
C HIS A 197 -18.25 15.24 -21.17
N ARG A 198 -17.64 16.43 -21.13
CA ARG A 198 -18.38 17.70 -21.13
C ARG A 198 -18.86 18.00 -22.55
N GLN A 199 -19.91 18.82 -22.67
CA GLN A 199 -20.36 19.36 -23.95
C GLN A 199 -19.20 20.07 -24.66
N GLY A 200 -19.00 19.78 -25.96
CA GLY A 200 -17.93 20.40 -26.74
C GLY A 200 -16.53 19.78 -26.55
N CYS A 201 -16.42 18.56 -26.00
CA CYS A 201 -15.14 17.86 -25.95
C CYS A 201 -14.62 17.51 -27.35
N ARG A 202 -13.37 17.89 -27.64
CA ARG A 202 -12.73 17.61 -28.95
C ARG A 202 -12.62 16.11 -29.26
N ARG A 203 -12.34 15.25 -28.27
CA ARG A 203 -12.35 13.76 -28.47
C ARG A 203 -13.68 13.21 -28.98
N THR A 204 -14.76 13.98 -28.84
CA THR A 204 -16.11 13.56 -29.21
C THR A 204 -16.67 14.31 -30.41
N GLU A 205 -15.88 15.16 -31.06
CA GLU A 205 -16.33 15.99 -32.20
C GLU A 205 -16.94 15.15 -33.34
N ASN A 206 -16.43 13.93 -33.53
CA ASN A 206 -16.91 12.99 -34.54
C ASN A 206 -17.67 11.79 -33.97
N VAL A 207 -18.05 11.83 -32.69
CA VAL A 207 -18.73 10.72 -32.01
C VAL A 207 -20.11 11.18 -31.58
N LYS A 208 -21.15 10.50 -32.07
CA LYS A 208 -22.52 10.73 -31.59
C LYS A 208 -22.56 10.44 -30.09
N LEU A 209 -22.93 11.40 -29.25
CA LEU A 209 -23.03 11.22 -27.80
C LEU A 209 -24.48 11.03 -27.35
N THR A 210 -24.65 10.50 -26.15
CA THR A 210 -25.94 10.46 -25.45
C THR A 210 -25.82 11.26 -24.16
N ALA A 211 -26.75 12.18 -23.94
CA ALA A 211 -26.78 12.95 -22.70
C ALA A 211 -27.14 12.04 -21.52
N VAL A 212 -26.37 12.15 -20.43
CA VAL A 212 -26.63 11.47 -19.16
C VAL A 212 -26.40 12.43 -18.00
N THR A 213 -26.97 12.13 -16.84
CA THR A 213 -26.66 12.91 -15.64
C THR A 213 -25.31 12.47 -15.05
N LEU A 214 -24.65 13.35 -14.28
CA LEU A 214 -23.38 13.01 -13.63
C LEU A 214 -23.53 11.84 -12.64
N SER A 215 -24.65 11.77 -11.93
CA SER A 215 -25.00 10.65 -11.05
C SER A 215 -25.15 9.34 -11.83
N GLU A 216 -25.85 9.37 -12.98
CA GLU A 216 -25.99 8.19 -13.84
C GLU A 216 -24.64 7.71 -14.39
N ALA A 217 -23.75 8.62 -14.80
CA ALA A 217 -22.40 8.27 -15.23
C ALA A 217 -21.59 7.58 -14.13
N ARG A 218 -21.72 8.02 -12.87
CA ARG A 218 -21.09 7.38 -11.70
C ARG A 218 -21.63 5.98 -11.45
N VAL A 219 -22.96 5.82 -11.45
CA VAL A 219 -23.60 4.50 -11.24
C VAL A 219 -23.19 3.50 -12.33
N LYS A 220 -23.01 3.96 -13.57
CA LYS A 220 -22.56 3.12 -14.70
C LYS A 220 -21.04 2.89 -14.74
N GLY A 221 -20.28 3.40 -13.77
CA GLY A 221 -18.83 3.24 -13.71
C GLY A 221 -18.06 3.94 -14.85
N LEU A 222 -18.61 5.02 -15.40
CA LEU A 222 -17.95 5.80 -16.46
C LEU A 222 -16.82 6.63 -15.85
N ARG A 223 -15.61 6.52 -16.40
CA ARG A 223 -14.47 7.37 -16.04
C ARG A 223 -14.65 8.75 -16.67
N ARG A 224 -14.11 9.79 -16.04
CA ARG A 224 -14.13 11.14 -16.61
C ARG A 224 -13.10 11.24 -17.73
N CYS A 225 -13.47 11.82 -18.86
CA CYS A 225 -12.52 12.09 -19.94
C CYS A 225 -11.36 12.99 -19.43
N PRO A 226 -10.09 12.63 -19.68
CA PRO A 226 -8.94 13.40 -19.23
C PRO A 226 -8.87 14.81 -19.85
N GLU A 227 -9.33 14.98 -21.09
CA GLU A 227 -9.37 16.30 -21.77
C GLU A 227 -10.50 17.20 -21.28
N CYS A 228 -11.56 16.64 -20.68
CA CYS A 228 -12.68 17.44 -20.16
C CYS A 228 -12.39 18.10 -18.81
N ARG A 229 -11.13 18.05 -18.34
CA ARG A 229 -10.69 18.60 -17.06
C ARG A 229 -9.73 19.78 -17.31
N PRO A 230 -10.22 21.02 -17.53
CA PRO A 230 -9.32 22.15 -17.66
C PRO A 230 -8.95 22.81 -16.32
N ASP A 231 -9.51 22.40 -15.18
CA ASP A 231 -9.26 23.04 -13.88
C ASP A 231 -8.54 22.09 -12.90
N GLY A 232 -7.34 22.50 -12.48
CA GLY A 232 -6.36 21.75 -11.68
C GLY A 232 -6.77 21.39 -10.25
N ALA A 233 -7.82 20.59 -10.06
CA ALA A 233 -7.92 19.78 -8.84
C ALA A 233 -6.92 18.62 -8.96
N PRO A 234 -6.06 18.33 -7.97
CA PRO A 234 -5.15 17.20 -8.02
C PRO A 234 -5.93 15.89 -8.20
N ALA A 235 -5.37 14.97 -8.97
CA ALA A 235 -5.90 13.62 -9.08
C ALA A 235 -5.78 12.97 -7.69
N GLN A 236 -6.87 12.88 -6.94
CA GLN A 236 -6.90 12.00 -5.79
C GLN A 236 -6.65 10.58 -6.31
N HIS A 237 -5.55 10.02 -5.82
CA HIS A 237 -5.02 8.72 -6.15
C HIS A 237 -6.10 7.66 -6.05
N ALA A 238 -6.43 7.04 -7.18
CA ALA A 238 -7.04 5.72 -7.17
C ALA A 238 -5.89 4.73 -6.99
N GLU A 239 -5.50 4.48 -5.74
CA GLU A 239 -4.80 3.25 -5.39
C GLU A 239 -5.79 2.10 -5.61
N HIS A 240 -5.68 1.47 -6.76
CA HIS A 240 -6.17 0.12 -6.98
C HIS A 240 -4.96 -0.76 -7.19
N GLY A 241 -4.74 -1.62 -6.18
CA GLY A 241 -3.70 -2.63 -6.18
C GLY A 241 -3.77 -3.47 -7.45
N GLY A 242 -2.67 -3.44 -8.20
CA GLY A 242 -2.40 -4.42 -9.22
C GLY A 242 -2.00 -5.73 -8.55
N VAL A 243 -2.90 -6.70 -8.59
CA VAL A 243 -2.53 -8.12 -8.54
C VAL A 243 -2.00 -8.45 -9.95
N GLU A 244 -0.70 -8.67 -10.06
CA GLU A 244 -0.08 -9.27 -11.25
C GLU A 244 -0.52 -10.74 -11.35
N PRO A 245 -1.00 -11.22 -12.51
CA PRO A 245 -1.01 -12.64 -12.78
C PRO A 245 0.35 -13.06 -13.34
N GLU A 246 1.00 -13.98 -12.62
CA GLU A 246 2.05 -14.84 -13.17
C GLU A 246 1.63 -15.41 -14.52
N ARG A 247 2.52 -15.33 -15.51
CA ARG A 247 2.51 -16.27 -16.64
C ARG A 247 3.91 -16.78 -16.92
N SER A 248 3.92 -18.10 -17.00
CA SER A 248 4.93 -19.07 -17.40
C SER A 248 5.59 -18.80 -18.75
#